data_AF-A0A6P0Y8F5-F1
#
_entry.id   AF-A0A6P0Y8F5-F1
#
_cell.length_a   1.000
_cell.length_b   1.000
_cell.length_c   1.000
_cell.angle_alpha   90.00
_cell.angle_beta   90.00
_cell.angle_gamma   90.00
#
_symmetry.space_group_name_H-M   'P 1'
#
loop_
_entity.id
_entity.type
_entity.pdbx_description
1 polymer ?
#
loop_
_entity_poly.entity_id
_entity_poly.type
_entity_poly.pdbx_seq_one_letter_code
_entity_poly.pdbx_strand_id
1 'polypeptide(L)'
;MLEAGLQTTVPRELLSPSGGLNTNLLMFLSAIGIIISSTCGYWYWHFPGWCCFLMNVLALHMAGTVIHDASHNSAHKDRLVNAILGHGSALMLGFAFPVFTRVHLQHHAHVNDPENDPD
;
A
#
# COMPACT_ATOMS: atom_id res chain seq x y z
N MET A 1 45.85 4.08 2.41
CA MET A 1 44.64 3.26 2.64
C MET A 1 43.45 4.19 2.46
N LEU A 2 42.66 4.00 1.40
CA LEU A 2 41.42 4.76 1.19
C LEU A 2 40.41 4.29 2.25
N GLU A 3 39.90 5.20 3.07
CA GLU A 3 38.76 4.91 3.94
C GLU A 3 37.56 4.57 3.05
N ALA A 4 37.11 3.31 3.12
CA ALA A 4 35.83 2.93 2.55
C ALA A 4 34.74 3.64 3.36
N GLY A 5 34.21 4.74 2.83
CA GLY A 5 33.12 5.49 3.45
C GLY A 5 31.98 4.54 3.79
N LEU A 6 31.66 4.43 5.08
CA LEU A 6 30.53 3.65 5.59
C LEU A 6 29.27 4.08 4.81
N GLN A 7 28.72 3.17 3.99
CA GLN A 7 27.40 3.37 3.43
C GLN A 7 26.39 3.40 4.59
N THR A 8 25.89 4.59 4.91
CA THR A 8 24.87 4.80 5.95
C THR A 8 23.44 4.57 5.44
N THR A 9 23.27 4.27 4.15
CA THR A 9 21.96 4.11 3.50
C THR A 9 21.89 2.80 2.73
N VAL A 10 20.70 2.18 2.74
CA VAL A 10 20.44 0.91 2.05
C VAL A 10 20.61 1.11 0.54
N PRO A 11 21.30 0.20 -0.18
CA PRO A 11 21.44 0.27 -1.63
C PRO A 11 20.11 0.40 -2.35
N ARG A 12 19.98 1.38 -3.26
CA ARG A 12 18.72 1.66 -3.98
C ARG A 12 18.17 0.48 -4.76
N GLU A 13 19.04 -0.42 -5.21
CA GLU A 13 18.67 -1.63 -5.94
C GLU A 13 17.77 -2.54 -5.10
N LEU A 14 18.03 -2.63 -3.78
CA LEU A 14 17.24 -3.40 -2.83
C LEU A 14 15.91 -2.72 -2.47
N LEU A 15 15.79 -1.43 -2.72
CA LEU A 15 14.59 -0.63 -2.48
C LEU A 15 13.72 -0.48 -3.74
N SER A 16 14.25 -0.87 -4.90
CA SER A 16 13.59 -0.63 -6.18
C SER A 16 12.45 -1.64 -6.43
N PRO A 17 11.32 -1.20 -7.01
CA PRO A 17 10.24 -2.11 -7.39
C PRO A 17 10.75 -3.19 -8.36
N SER A 18 10.24 -4.41 -8.24
CA SER A 18 10.67 -5.54 -9.05
C SER A 18 10.56 -5.23 -10.56
N GLY A 19 11.51 -5.75 -11.36
CA GLY A 19 11.57 -5.47 -12.80
C GLY A 19 10.60 -6.27 -13.67
N GLY A 20 9.97 -7.31 -13.12
CA GLY A 20 9.02 -8.15 -13.83
C GLY A 20 7.59 -7.63 -13.74
N LEU A 21 6.63 -8.54 -13.64
CA LEU A 21 5.24 -8.20 -13.38
C LEU A 21 5.12 -7.49 -12.02
N ASN A 22 4.49 -6.31 -12.01
CA ASN A 22 4.36 -5.50 -10.81
C ASN A 22 3.25 -6.08 -9.91
N THR A 23 3.65 -6.74 -8.83
CA THR A 23 2.74 -7.35 -7.86
C THR A 23 1.81 -6.33 -7.21
N ASN A 24 2.30 -5.12 -6.90
CA ASN A 24 1.49 -4.05 -6.32
C ASN A 24 0.36 -3.61 -7.26
N LEU A 25 0.65 -3.49 -8.56
CA LEU A 25 -0.37 -3.21 -9.56
C LEU A 25 -1.41 -4.33 -9.66
N LEU A 26 -0.99 -5.60 -9.61
CA LEU A 26 -1.93 -6.72 -9.60
C LEU A 26 -2.79 -6.75 -8.34
N MET A 27 -2.20 -6.55 -7.17
CA MET A 27 -2.93 -6.48 -5.90
C MET A 27 -3.96 -5.36 -5.93
N PHE A 28 -3.58 -4.18 -6.43
CA PHE A 28 -4.47 -3.04 -6.57
C PHE A 28 -5.67 -3.32 -7.49
N LEU A 29 -5.41 -3.83 -8.71
CA LEU A 29 -6.47 -4.16 -9.65
C LEU A 29 -7.37 -5.28 -9.13
N SER A 30 -6.79 -6.28 -8.46
CA SER A 30 -7.54 -7.37 -7.82
C SER A 30 -8.44 -6.84 -6.71
N ALA A 31 -7.93 -5.95 -5.85
CA ALA A 31 -8.69 -5.37 -4.77
C ALA A 31 -9.87 -4.53 -5.29
N ILE A 32 -9.67 -3.72 -6.34
CA ILE A 32 -10.77 -3.02 -7.03
C ILE A 32 -11.80 -4.02 -7.56
N GLY A 33 -11.34 -5.05 -8.28
CA GLY A 33 -12.22 -6.08 -8.83
C GLY A 33 -13.04 -6.80 -7.76
N ILE A 34 -12.43 -7.10 -6.61
CA ILE A 34 -13.09 -7.76 -5.48
C ILE A 34 -14.13 -6.83 -4.83
N ILE A 35 -13.83 -5.54 -4.62
CA ILE A 35 -14.81 -4.58 -4.07
C ILE A 35 -16.00 -4.41 -5.01
N ILE A 36 -15.75 -4.23 -6.31
CA ILE A 36 -16.81 -4.11 -7.33
C ILE A 36 -17.65 -5.40 -7.34
N SER A 37 -17.00 -6.56 -7.39
CA SER A 37 -17.68 -7.86 -7.40
C SER A 37 -18.47 -8.11 -6.12
N SER A 38 -17.96 -7.70 -4.95
CA SER A 38 -18.69 -7.83 -3.69
C SER A 38 -19.90 -6.90 -3.65
N THR A 39 -19.75 -5.66 -4.10
CA THR A 39 -20.83 -4.66 -4.11
C THR A 39 -21.93 -5.08 -5.07
N CYS A 40 -21.59 -5.40 -6.32
CA CYS A 40 -22.53 -5.90 -7.30
C CYS A 40 -23.11 -7.27 -6.89
N GLY A 41 -22.26 -8.15 -6.35
CA GLY A 41 -22.60 -9.44 -5.71
C GLY A 41 -23.77 -9.32 -4.75
N TYR A 42 -23.64 -8.39 -3.81
CA TYR A 42 -24.64 -8.14 -2.80
C TYR A 42 -25.96 -7.61 -3.38
N TRP A 43 -25.89 -6.59 -4.24
CA TRP A 43 -27.08 -5.88 -4.72
C TRP A 43 -27.83 -6.58 -5.86
N TYR A 44 -27.13 -7.20 -6.81
CA TYR A 44 -27.75 -7.80 -8.00
C TYR A 44 -27.96 -9.31 -7.88
N TRP A 45 -27.10 -10.00 -7.13
CA TRP A 45 -27.10 -11.46 -7.05
C TRP A 45 -27.34 -12.00 -5.63
N HIS A 46 -27.63 -11.12 -4.67
CA HIS A 46 -27.95 -11.46 -3.29
C HIS A 46 -26.89 -12.35 -2.64
N PHE A 47 -25.60 -12.06 -2.88
CA PHE A 47 -24.52 -12.76 -2.20
C PHE A 47 -24.70 -12.70 -0.67
N PRO A 48 -24.46 -13.81 0.05
CA PRO A 48 -24.56 -13.81 1.51
C PRO A 48 -23.60 -12.78 2.11
N GLY A 49 -24.07 -12.07 3.14
CA GLY A 49 -23.28 -10.98 3.76
C GLY A 49 -21.90 -11.42 4.27
N TRP A 50 -21.76 -12.64 4.79
CA TRP A 50 -20.47 -13.17 5.24
C TRP A 50 -19.47 -13.34 4.09
N CYS A 51 -19.94 -13.68 2.88
CA CYS A 51 -19.10 -13.81 1.70
C CYS A 51 -18.59 -12.43 1.28
N CYS A 52 -19.48 -11.44 1.19
CA CYS A 52 -19.11 -10.05 0.93
C CYS A 52 -18.15 -9.50 2.00
N PHE A 53 -18.36 -9.83 3.27
CA PHE A 53 -17.46 -9.44 4.35
C PHE A 53 -16.04 -9.97 4.09
N LEU A 54 -15.86 -11.26 3.84
CA LEU A 54 -14.55 -11.85 3.57
C LEU A 54 -13.89 -11.27 2.32
N MET A 55 -14.66 -11.02 1.26
CA MET A 55 -14.18 -10.36 0.05
C MET A 55 -13.65 -8.96 0.35
N ASN A 56 -14.39 -8.13 1.08
CA ASN A 56 -13.96 -6.78 1.41
C ASN A 56 -12.77 -6.78 2.37
N VAL A 57 -12.73 -7.67 3.36
CA VAL A 57 -11.55 -7.84 4.24
C VAL A 57 -10.31 -8.14 3.41
N LEU A 58 -10.39 -9.08 2.47
CA LEU A 58 -9.27 -9.41 1.59
C LEU A 58 -8.86 -8.21 0.71
N ALA A 59 -9.82 -7.53 0.10
CA ALA A 59 -9.54 -6.38 -0.76
C ALA A 59 -8.90 -5.21 0.01
N LEU A 60 -9.40 -4.89 1.20
CA LEU A 60 -8.84 -3.85 2.03
C LEU A 60 -7.46 -4.24 2.56
N HIS A 61 -7.22 -5.52 2.87
CA HIS A 61 -5.89 -5.98 3.25
C HIS A 61 -4.87 -5.82 2.11
N MET A 62 -5.25 -6.18 0.88
CA MET A 62 -4.43 -5.92 -0.31
C MET A 62 -4.17 -4.43 -0.53
N ALA A 63 -5.21 -3.58 -0.39
CA ALA A 63 -5.05 -2.12 -0.49
C ALA A 63 -4.11 -1.57 0.59
N GLY A 64 -4.13 -2.14 1.80
CA GLY A 64 -3.21 -1.84 2.90
C GLY A 64 -1.75 -2.08 2.53
N THR A 65 -1.44 -3.20 1.86
CA THR A 65 -0.09 -3.46 1.34
C THR A 65 0.31 -2.46 0.27
N VAL A 66 -0.58 -2.15 -0.67
CA VAL A 66 -0.27 -1.23 -1.78
C VAL A 66 -0.06 0.21 -1.29
N ILE A 67 -0.90 0.71 -0.37
CA ILE A 67 -0.74 2.07 0.19
C ILE A 67 0.57 2.20 0.96
N HIS A 68 0.94 1.18 1.75
CA HIS A 68 2.20 1.11 2.48
C HIS A 68 3.39 1.25 1.54
N ASP A 69 3.47 0.40 0.52
CA ASP A 69 4.58 0.42 -0.45
C ASP A 69 4.59 1.74 -1.24
N ALA A 70 3.42 2.29 -1.56
CA ALA A 70 3.33 3.57 -2.25
C ALA A 70 3.86 4.72 -1.39
N SER A 71 3.64 4.71 -0.08
CA SER A 71 4.19 5.69 0.87
C SER A 71 5.72 5.67 0.93
N HIS A 72 6.34 4.52 0.67
CA HIS A 72 7.80 4.38 0.52
C HIS A 72 8.32 4.67 -0.89
N ASN A 73 7.46 5.07 -1.84
CA ASN A 73 7.77 5.20 -3.27
C ASN A 73 8.30 3.90 -3.90
N SER A 74 7.87 2.75 -3.39
CA SER A 74 8.31 1.41 -3.85
C SER A 74 7.19 0.62 -4.55
N ALA A 75 5.96 1.13 -4.61
CA ALA A 75 4.87 0.43 -5.29
C ALA A 75 5.07 0.37 -6.82
N HIS A 76 5.67 1.39 -7.44
CA HIS A 76 5.95 1.39 -8.87
C HIS A 76 7.18 2.27 -9.23
N LYS A 77 7.90 1.91 -10.31
CA LYS A 77 9.12 2.62 -10.74
C LYS A 77 8.81 4.03 -11.25
N ASP A 78 7.73 4.15 -12.01
CA ASP A 78 7.14 5.42 -12.40
C ASP A 78 6.43 6.08 -11.20
N ARG A 79 6.81 7.33 -10.90
CA ARG A 79 6.32 8.09 -9.75
C ARG A 79 4.84 8.48 -9.85
N LEU A 80 4.35 8.74 -11.06
CA LEU A 80 2.94 9.06 -11.27
C LEU A 80 2.10 7.81 -11.01
N VAL A 81 2.52 6.65 -11.52
CA VAL A 81 1.83 5.38 -11.26
C VAL A 81 1.86 5.05 -9.77
N ASN A 82 3.00 5.23 -9.08
CA ASN A 82 3.09 5.05 -7.63
C ASN A 82 2.08 5.95 -6.89
N ALA A 83 1.99 7.23 -7.28
CA ALA A 83 1.03 8.15 -6.68
C ALA A 83 -0.42 7.74 -6.94
N ILE A 84 -0.76 7.25 -8.13
CA ILE A 84 -2.10 6.73 -8.46
C ILE A 84 -2.44 5.53 -7.57
N LEU A 85 -1.51 4.57 -7.44
CA LEU A 85 -1.69 3.39 -6.59
C LEU A 85 -1.90 3.78 -5.12
N GLY A 86 -1.11 4.72 -4.62
CA GLY A 86 -1.23 5.23 -3.25
C GLY A 86 -2.55 5.94 -2.98
N HIS A 87 -2.95 6.90 -3.84
CA HIS A 87 -4.21 7.62 -3.67
C HIS A 87 -5.43 6.71 -3.86
N GLY A 88 -5.40 5.79 -4.83
CA GLY A 88 -6.48 4.83 -5.05
C GLY A 88 -6.68 3.91 -3.85
N SER A 89 -5.58 3.39 -3.29
CA SER A 89 -5.63 2.52 -2.12
C SER A 89 -6.08 3.29 -0.87
N ALA A 90 -5.63 4.54 -0.70
CA ALA A 90 -6.10 5.41 0.37
C ALA A 90 -7.61 5.67 0.28
N LEU A 91 -8.15 5.92 -0.91
CA LEU A 91 -9.58 6.09 -1.11
C LEU A 91 -10.38 4.85 -0.69
N MET A 92 -9.90 3.65 -1.05
CA MET A 92 -10.54 2.38 -0.65
C MET A 92 -10.56 2.19 0.87
N LEU A 93 -9.49 2.61 1.55
CA LEU A 93 -9.33 2.48 3.01
C LEU A 93 -9.97 3.63 3.80
N GLY A 94 -10.44 4.69 3.14
CA GLY A 94 -10.99 5.87 3.80
C GLY A 94 -9.92 6.83 4.36
N PHE A 95 -8.72 6.85 3.78
CA PHE A 95 -7.62 7.73 4.18
C PHE A 95 -7.31 8.83 3.14
N ALA A 96 -6.60 9.86 3.59
CA ALA A 96 -5.93 10.81 2.70
C ALA A 96 -4.46 10.38 2.53
N PHE A 97 -4.08 9.99 1.31
CA PHE A 97 -2.74 9.44 1.04
C PHE A 97 -1.57 10.32 1.53
N PRO A 98 -1.57 11.65 1.34
CA PRO A 98 -0.48 12.49 1.85
C PRO A 98 -0.38 12.52 3.38
N VAL A 99 -1.51 12.43 4.09
CA VAL A 99 -1.56 12.40 5.55
C VAL A 99 -1.06 11.04 6.04
N PHE A 100 -1.61 9.96 5.47
CA PHE A 100 -1.18 8.60 5.78
C PHE A 100 0.33 8.42 5.58
N THR A 101 0.86 8.88 4.45
CA THR A 101 2.30 8.78 4.16
C THR A 101 3.15 9.50 5.22
N ARG A 102 2.73 10.67 5.71
CA ARG A 102 3.49 11.38 6.75
C ARG A 102 3.48 10.63 8.08
N VAL A 103 2.31 10.20 8.52
CA VAL A 103 2.13 9.45 9.77
C VAL A 103 2.93 8.14 9.71
N HIS A 104 2.77 7.39 8.62
CA HIS A 104 3.47 6.13 8.38
C HIS A 104 5.00 6.27 8.40
N LEU A 105 5.54 7.31 7.74
CA LEU A 105 6.98 7.56 7.76
C LEU A 105 7.48 8.03 9.13
N GLN A 106 6.65 8.73 9.91
CA GLN A 106 6.98 9.12 11.29
C GLN A 106 7.02 7.89 12.21
N HIS A 107 6.06 6.97 12.07
CA HIS A 107 6.05 5.67 12.75
C HIS A 107 7.34 4.90 12.46
N HIS A 108 7.71 4.73 11.19
CA HIS A 108 8.97 4.06 10.84
C HIS A 108 10.23 4.75 11.37
N ALA A 109 10.21 6.08 11.54
CA ALA A 109 11.34 6.83 12.09
C ALA A 109 11.47 6.69 13.62
N HIS A 110 10.37 6.42 14.33
CA HIS A 110 10.32 6.38 15.80
C HIS A 110 9.61 5.12 16.32
N VAL A 111 9.73 3.99 15.62
CA VAL A 111 8.92 2.81 15.88
C VAL A 111 8.97 2.35 17.34
N ASN A 112 7.82 2.26 18.00
CA ASN A 112 7.62 1.98 19.43
C ASN A 112 8.19 3.04 20.41
N ASP A 113 8.51 4.24 19.95
CA ASP A 113 8.84 5.36 20.83
C ASP A 113 7.56 5.87 21.50
N PRO A 114 7.50 5.95 22.84
CA PRO A 114 6.26 6.25 23.56
C PRO A 114 5.73 7.69 23.35
N GLU A 115 6.54 8.60 22.81
CA GLU A 115 6.15 10.00 22.63
C GLU A 115 6.11 10.43 21.15
N ASN A 116 7.00 9.87 20.32
CA ASN A 116 7.23 10.33 18.95
C ASN A 116 6.64 9.40 17.88
N ASP A 117 6.28 8.16 18.24
CA ASP A 117 5.51 7.27 17.37
C ASP A 117 4.05 7.74 17.33
N PRO A 118 3.47 8.01 16.14
CA PRO A 118 2.06 8.37 16.03
C PRO A 118 1.10 7.18 16.18
N ASP A 119 1.58 5.94 16.21
CA ASP A 119 0.80 4.72 16.52
C ASP A 119 0.68 4.48 18.04
#